data_AF-A0AAW1NZR3-F1
#
_entry.id   AF-A0AAW1NZR3-F1
#
_cell.length_a   1.000
_cell.length_b   1.000
_cell.length_c   1.000
_cell.angle_alpha   90.00
_cell.angle_beta   90.00
_cell.angle_gamma   90.00
#
_symmetry.space_group_name_H-M   'P 1'
#
loop_
_entity.id
_entity.type
_entity.pdbx_description
1 polymer ?
#
loop_
_entity_poly.entity_id
_entity_poly.type
_entity_poly.pdbx_seq_one_letter_code
_entity_poly.pdbx_strand_id
1 'polypeptide(L)'
;MGASVTGDLNSLVQLAVAKPSAVKTADGGAILALSLHCCMVSEGFRLKDNPKVKQKAAYRPAGDWNSRYENEWVFEYTRPGYRNVFVLHCSLQTTSGKMFVHGSEQSDQRNISYMGLNLQKYIPDLAACTGASWAGVVQNQDAMTSQFRDHILQPLLSQAVAEEPSESVPSTIGEWLCRREVVIPAALGVTAAAAAVVVYLRAKRPTAQP
;
A
#
# COMPACT_ATOMS: atom_id res chain seq x y z
N MET A 1 -4.63 -7.48 -11.70
CA MET A 1 -3.42 -8.31 -11.85
C MET A 1 -2.23 -7.37 -11.95
N GLY A 2 -1.54 -7.12 -10.84
CA GLY A 2 -0.33 -6.28 -10.86
C GLY A 2 0.83 -7.07 -11.45
N ALA A 3 1.56 -6.48 -12.38
CA ALA A 3 2.80 -7.06 -12.89
C ALA A 3 3.75 -7.31 -11.71
N SER A 4 4.01 -8.58 -11.38
CA SER A 4 5.09 -8.93 -10.47
C SER A 4 6.38 -8.44 -11.12
N VAL A 5 7.04 -7.47 -10.47
CA VAL A 5 8.35 -7.01 -10.93
C VAL A 5 9.31 -8.16 -10.63
N THR A 6 9.55 -9.01 -11.62
CA THR A 6 10.55 -10.10 -11.57
C THR A 6 11.95 -9.50 -11.67
N GLY A 7 12.32 -8.69 -10.69
CA GLY A 7 13.68 -8.22 -10.49
C GLY A 7 14.46 -9.28 -9.71
N ASP A 8 15.70 -9.52 -10.13
CA ASP A 8 16.69 -10.25 -9.35
C ASP A 8 16.79 -9.63 -7.94
N LEU A 9 16.65 -10.44 -6.88
CA LEU A 9 16.54 -9.94 -5.51
C LEU A 9 17.80 -9.17 -5.08
N ASN A 10 18.98 -9.55 -5.58
CA ASN A 10 20.21 -8.78 -5.40
C ASN A 10 20.09 -7.33 -5.89
N SER A 11 19.42 -7.12 -7.02
CA SER A 11 19.18 -5.78 -7.55
C SER A 11 18.23 -4.99 -6.63
N LEU A 12 17.23 -5.65 -6.03
CA LEU A 12 16.30 -5.03 -5.11
C LEU A 12 16.96 -4.64 -3.78
N VAL A 13 17.77 -5.51 -3.19
CA VAL A 13 18.52 -5.19 -1.96
C VAL A 13 19.53 -4.07 -2.19
N GLN A 14 20.12 -3.97 -3.38
CA GLN A 14 21.01 -2.86 -3.74
C GLN A 14 20.26 -1.51 -3.84
N LEU A 15 18.99 -1.52 -4.28
CA LEU A 15 18.14 -0.33 -4.26
C LEU A 15 17.77 0.08 -2.82
N ALA A 16 17.52 -0.90 -1.96
CA ALA A 16 17.23 -0.71 -0.54
C ALA A 16 18.44 -0.13 0.21
N VAL A 17 19.60 -0.77 0.07
CA VAL A 17 20.85 -0.40 0.72
C VAL A 17 22.00 -0.57 -0.27
N ALA A 18 22.74 0.52 -0.53
CA ALA A 18 23.71 0.55 -1.62
C ALA A 18 24.84 -0.49 -1.52
N LYS A 19 25.25 -0.86 -0.30
CA LYS A 19 26.34 -1.81 -0.02
C LYS A 19 26.02 -2.67 1.21
N PRO A 20 26.42 -3.95 1.27
CA PRO A 20 26.14 -4.82 2.42
C PRO A 20 26.69 -4.26 3.74
N SER A 21 27.91 -3.72 3.72
CA SER A 21 28.55 -3.10 4.89
C SER A 21 27.74 -1.97 5.54
N ALA A 22 26.85 -1.31 4.80
CA ALA A 22 25.99 -0.27 5.34
C ALA A 22 24.85 -0.81 6.22
N VAL A 23 24.51 -2.11 6.09
CA VAL A 23 23.49 -2.76 6.93
C VAL A 23 23.96 -2.85 8.38
N LYS A 24 25.28 -3.03 8.62
CA LYS A 24 25.87 -3.23 9.95
C LYS A 24 25.27 -4.43 10.69
N THR A 25 25.57 -5.63 10.19
CA THR A 25 25.16 -6.90 10.82
C THR A 25 26.39 -7.73 11.15
N ALA A 26 26.37 -8.40 12.31
CA ALA A 26 27.43 -9.29 12.74
C ALA A 26 27.18 -10.75 12.29
N ASP A 27 25.92 -11.15 12.19
CA ASP A 27 25.47 -12.52 11.95
C ASP A 27 24.81 -12.73 10.57
N GLY A 28 24.54 -11.67 9.82
CA GLY A 28 23.82 -11.74 8.54
C GLY A 28 22.30 -11.70 8.67
N GLY A 29 21.75 -11.74 9.89
CA GLY A 29 20.31 -11.71 10.15
C GLY A 29 19.62 -10.49 9.56
N ALA A 30 20.21 -9.31 9.73
CA ALA A 30 19.62 -8.08 9.18
C ALA A 30 19.57 -8.10 7.64
N ILE A 31 20.56 -8.72 6.99
CA ILE A 31 20.56 -8.86 5.53
C ILE A 31 19.44 -9.80 5.08
N LEU A 32 19.23 -10.91 5.81
CA LEU A 32 18.12 -11.82 5.53
C LEU A 32 16.77 -11.12 5.71
N ALA A 33 16.60 -10.36 6.81
CA ALA A 33 15.39 -9.57 7.04
C ALA A 33 15.17 -8.50 5.96
N LEU A 34 16.23 -7.80 5.52
CA LEU A 34 16.17 -6.83 4.42
C LEU A 34 15.76 -7.47 3.10
N SER A 35 16.20 -8.71 2.86
CA SER A 35 15.83 -9.48 1.67
C SER A 35 14.34 -9.78 1.66
N LEU A 36 13.77 -10.20 2.80
CA LEU A 36 12.33 -10.42 2.95
C LEU A 36 11.52 -9.12 2.84
N HIS A 37 12.04 -8.00 3.35
CA HIS A 37 11.46 -6.67 3.12
C HIS A 37 11.37 -6.35 1.62
N CYS A 38 12.44 -6.60 0.85
CA CYS A 38 12.43 -6.38 -0.59
C CYS A 38 11.37 -7.26 -1.28
N CYS A 39 11.19 -8.50 -0.83
CA CYS A 39 10.11 -9.37 -1.32
C CYS A 39 8.72 -8.76 -1.05
N MET A 40 8.46 -8.24 0.15
CA MET A 40 7.20 -7.53 0.44
C MET A 40 6.98 -6.36 -0.53
N VAL A 41 7.97 -5.49 -0.70
CA VAL A 41 7.85 -4.31 -1.58
C VAL A 41 7.64 -4.71 -3.04
N SER A 42 8.29 -5.78 -3.51
CA SER A 42 8.12 -6.30 -4.87
C SER A 42 6.69 -6.79 -5.16
N GLU A 43 5.96 -7.19 -4.12
CA GLU A 43 4.55 -7.61 -4.19
C GLU A 43 3.56 -6.46 -3.99
N GLY A 44 4.04 -5.21 -4.01
CA GLY A 44 3.22 -4.00 -3.98
C GLY A 44 2.90 -3.47 -2.59
N PHE A 45 3.51 -4.03 -1.54
CA PHE A 45 3.46 -3.44 -0.20
C PHE A 45 4.29 -2.16 -0.13
N ARG A 46 3.90 -1.23 0.74
CA ARG A 46 4.58 0.04 0.99
C ARG A 46 4.76 0.22 2.49
N LEU A 47 5.92 0.67 2.93
CA LEU A 47 6.14 0.96 4.35
C LEU A 47 5.11 1.97 4.85
N LYS A 48 4.50 1.69 6.00
CA LYS A 48 3.45 2.50 6.62
C LYS A 48 3.91 3.94 6.88
N ASP A 49 5.15 4.10 7.32
CA ASP A 49 5.74 5.41 7.61
C ASP A 49 6.09 6.20 6.33
N ASN A 50 5.95 5.59 5.14
CA ASN A 50 6.30 6.24 3.89
C ASN A 50 5.40 5.83 2.69
N PRO A 51 4.09 6.14 2.73
CA PRO A 51 3.13 5.63 1.74
C PRO A 51 3.20 6.31 0.36
N LYS A 52 3.86 7.48 0.26
CA LYS A 52 3.88 8.35 -0.93
C LYS A 52 5.21 8.35 -1.70
N VAL A 53 6.12 7.41 -1.40
CA VAL A 53 7.46 7.40 -2.01
C VAL A 53 7.42 6.90 -3.45
N LYS A 54 8.27 7.50 -4.31
CA LYS A 54 8.54 6.99 -5.66
C LYS A 54 9.11 5.56 -5.58
N GLN A 55 8.74 4.69 -6.51
CA GLN A 55 9.10 3.25 -6.50
C GLN A 55 10.54 2.91 -6.09
N LYS A 56 11.57 3.62 -6.58
CA LYS A 56 12.97 3.32 -6.21
C LYS A 56 13.27 3.50 -4.73
N ALA A 57 12.65 4.47 -4.07
CA ALA A 57 12.83 4.70 -2.65
C ALA A 57 11.83 3.91 -1.79
N ALA A 58 10.90 3.17 -2.41
CA ALA A 58 9.99 2.28 -1.68
C ALA A 58 10.69 1.06 -1.06
N TYR A 59 11.84 0.65 -1.62
CA TYR A 59 12.67 -0.44 -1.10
C TYR A 59 13.54 -0.03 0.09
N ARG A 60 13.65 1.27 0.39
CA ARG A 60 14.49 1.72 1.50
C ARG A 60 13.72 1.58 2.81
N PRO A 61 14.22 0.80 3.79
CA PRO A 61 13.61 0.74 5.11
C PRO A 61 13.77 2.08 5.86
N ALA A 62 13.04 2.23 6.97
CA ALA A 62 13.20 3.36 7.89
C ALA A 62 14.64 3.46 8.40
N GLY A 63 15.13 4.65 8.77
CA GLY A 63 16.56 4.83 9.13
C GLY A 63 17.03 4.00 10.33
N ASP A 64 16.13 3.67 11.25
CA ASP A 64 16.36 2.97 12.51
C ASP A 64 15.96 1.47 12.48
N TRP A 65 15.60 0.95 11.30
CA TRP A 65 15.07 -0.41 11.12
C TRP A 65 15.94 -1.55 11.67
N ASN A 66 17.27 -1.37 11.70
CA ASN A 66 18.26 -2.34 12.19
C ASN A 66 18.94 -1.88 13.51
N SER A 67 18.27 -1.06 14.31
CA SER A 67 18.84 -0.56 15.58
C SER A 67 17.91 -0.67 16.77
N ARG A 68 16.65 -1.04 16.56
CA ARG A 68 15.62 -0.97 17.60
C ARG A 68 15.65 -2.13 18.57
N TYR A 69 15.89 -3.34 18.06
CA TYR A 69 15.91 -4.58 18.83
C TYR A 69 17.09 -5.42 18.36
N GLU A 70 17.74 -6.08 19.31
CA GLU A 70 18.84 -6.99 18.98
C GLU A 70 18.27 -8.24 18.34
N ASN A 71 18.74 -8.60 17.14
CA ASN A 71 18.32 -9.80 16.39
C ASN A 71 16.84 -9.84 16.00
N GLU A 72 16.12 -8.72 16.05
CA GLU A 72 14.72 -8.61 15.67
C GLU A 72 14.50 -7.43 14.73
N TRP A 73 13.69 -7.64 13.69
CA TRP A 73 13.37 -6.65 12.66
C TRP A 73 11.88 -6.65 12.41
N VAL A 74 11.25 -5.49 12.61
CA VAL A 74 9.81 -5.31 12.44
C VAL A 74 9.57 -4.27 11.36
N PHE A 75 8.78 -4.64 10.35
CA PHE A 75 8.38 -3.75 9.28
C PHE A 75 6.85 -3.68 9.21
N GLU A 76 6.31 -2.47 9.19
CA GLU A 76 4.88 -2.23 9.02
C GLU A 76 4.59 -1.74 7.61
N TYR A 77 3.58 -2.32 6.97
CA TYR A 77 3.21 -2.04 5.59
C TYR A 77 1.74 -1.70 5.43
N THR A 78 1.47 -0.92 4.40
CA THR A 78 0.15 -0.77 3.77
C THR A 78 0.22 -1.39 2.38
N ARG A 79 -0.93 -1.82 1.84
CA ARG A 79 -1.01 -2.31 0.46
C ARG A 79 -2.27 -1.73 -0.19
N PRO A 80 -2.17 -1.09 -1.37
CA PRO A 80 -3.34 -0.57 -2.08
C PRO A 80 -4.40 -1.65 -2.29
N GLY A 81 -5.66 -1.34 -2.00
CA GLY A 81 -6.79 -2.27 -2.10
C GLY A 81 -7.03 -3.12 -0.85
N TYR A 82 -6.28 -2.90 0.22
CA TYR A 82 -6.46 -3.58 1.51
C TYR A 82 -6.58 -2.55 2.63
N ARG A 83 -7.48 -2.83 3.58
CA ARG A 83 -7.84 -1.86 4.63
C ARG A 83 -6.78 -1.73 5.73
N ASN A 84 -6.15 -2.84 6.10
CA ASN A 84 -5.37 -2.90 7.34
C ASN A 84 -3.86 -2.79 7.09
N VAL A 85 -3.14 -2.59 8.19
CA VAL A 85 -1.67 -2.62 8.23
C VAL A 85 -1.20 -4.06 8.34
N PHE A 86 -0.21 -4.41 7.53
CA PHE A 86 0.48 -5.69 7.59
C PHE A 86 1.81 -5.54 8.31
N VAL A 87 2.16 -6.50 9.16
CA VAL A 87 3.40 -6.51 9.92
C VAL A 87 4.22 -7.72 9.49
N LEU A 88 5.48 -7.49 9.13
CA LEU A 88 6.49 -8.53 8.98
C LEU A 88 7.45 -8.41 10.16
N HIS A 89 7.48 -9.43 11.01
CA HIS A 89 8.41 -9.56 12.11
C HIS A 89 9.38 -10.71 11.82
N CYS A 90 10.68 -10.42 11.82
CA CYS A 90 11.75 -11.40 11.69
C CYS A 90 12.54 -11.43 13.00
N SER A 91 12.75 -12.60 13.58
CA SER A 91 13.55 -12.80 14.80
C SER A 91 14.59 -13.89 14.55
N LEU A 92 15.87 -13.60 14.81
CA LEU A 92 16.98 -14.54 14.63
C LEU A 92 17.40 -15.15 15.95
N GLN A 93 17.37 -16.48 16.04
CA GLN A 93 18.02 -17.21 17.11
C GLN A 93 19.50 -17.45 16.75
N THR A 94 20.38 -16.59 17.24
CA THR A 94 21.82 -16.56 16.87
C THR A 94 22.54 -17.88 17.11
N THR A 95 22.24 -18.60 18.20
CA THR A 95 22.86 -19.91 18.49
C THR A 95 22.55 -20.97 17.45
N SER A 96 21.32 -21.01 16.93
CA SER A 96 20.88 -22.04 15.98
C SER A 96 20.99 -21.59 14.52
N GLY A 97 21.19 -20.29 14.28
CA GLY A 97 21.14 -19.68 12.95
C GLY A 97 19.75 -19.75 12.32
N LYS A 98 18.69 -20.02 13.09
CA LYS A 98 17.31 -20.07 12.57
C LYS A 98 16.63 -18.73 12.73
N MET A 99 16.12 -18.20 11.63
CA MET A 99 15.24 -17.03 11.63
C MET A 99 13.78 -17.48 11.63
N PHE A 100 13.02 -17.00 12.61
CA PHE A 100 11.57 -17.11 12.64
C PHE A 100 10.97 -15.88 11.97
N VAL A 101 10.15 -16.11 10.96
CA VAL A 101 9.47 -15.07 10.18
C VAL A 101 7.98 -15.15 10.47
N HIS A 102 7.40 -14.03 10.86
CA HIS A 102 6.01 -13.89 11.24
C HIS A 102 5.38 -12.75 10.43
N GLY A 103 4.37 -13.07 9.62
CA GLY A 103 3.53 -12.11 8.92
C GLY A 103 2.16 -12.03 9.59
N SER A 104 1.65 -10.83 9.83
CA SER A 104 0.32 -10.64 10.42
C SER A 104 -0.38 -9.37 9.91
N GLU A 105 -1.69 -9.30 10.14
CA GLU A 105 -2.52 -8.11 9.90
C GLU A 105 -2.91 -7.49 11.25
N GLN A 106 -2.54 -6.22 11.50
CA GLN A 106 -2.62 -5.60 12.84
C GLN A 106 -4.04 -5.58 13.45
N SER A 107 -5.07 -5.66 12.60
CA SER A 107 -6.48 -5.61 13.01
C SER A 107 -7.21 -6.95 12.92
N ASP A 108 -6.56 -8.02 12.44
CA ASP A 108 -7.11 -9.39 12.48
C ASP A 108 -6.09 -10.37 13.07
N GLN A 109 -6.31 -10.75 14.33
CA GLN A 109 -5.46 -11.70 15.05
C GLN A 109 -5.48 -13.12 14.46
N ARG A 110 -6.40 -13.42 13.54
CA ARG A 110 -6.47 -14.73 12.87
C ARG A 110 -5.66 -14.74 11.58
N ASN A 111 -5.44 -13.58 10.96
CA ASN A 111 -4.63 -13.47 9.76
C ASN A 111 -3.15 -13.40 10.12
N ILE A 112 -2.61 -14.57 10.47
CA ILE A 112 -1.23 -14.77 10.88
C ILE A 112 -0.62 -15.89 10.04
N SER A 113 0.65 -15.74 9.68
CA SER A 113 1.41 -16.75 8.95
C SER A 113 2.86 -16.78 9.44
N TYR A 114 3.47 -17.96 9.42
CA TYR A 114 4.81 -18.16 9.97
C TYR A 114 5.66 -19.05 9.07
N MET A 115 6.97 -18.83 9.10
CA MET A 115 7.96 -19.62 8.37
C MET A 115 9.29 -19.62 9.14
N GLY A 116 10.02 -20.73 9.07
CA GLY A 116 11.40 -20.81 9.56
C GLY A 116 12.40 -20.81 8.40
N LEU A 117 13.45 -20.00 8.51
CA LEU A 117 14.57 -19.98 7.56
C LEU A 117 15.88 -20.33 8.28
N ASN A 118 16.75 -21.07 7.60
CA ASN A 118 18.12 -21.30 8.06
C ASN A 118 19.03 -20.24 7.45
N LEU A 119 19.65 -19.41 8.30
CA LEU A 119 20.52 -18.30 7.89
C LEU A 119 21.67 -18.77 7.02
N GLN A 120 22.35 -19.87 7.39
CA GLN A 120 23.50 -20.38 6.66
C GLN A 120 23.16 -20.85 5.24
N LYS A 121 21.89 -21.20 4.99
CA LYS A 121 21.43 -21.58 3.64
C LYS A 121 21.37 -20.38 2.69
N TYR A 122 21.09 -19.19 3.21
CA TYR A 122 20.84 -17.99 2.41
C TYR A 122 21.99 -16.99 2.49
N ILE A 123 22.65 -16.87 3.65
CA ILE A 123 23.80 -16.00 3.91
C ILE A 123 24.96 -16.85 4.46
N PRO A 124 25.62 -17.68 3.62
CA PRO A 124 26.65 -18.60 4.09
C PRO A 124 28.00 -17.93 4.40
N ASP A 125 28.29 -16.79 3.77
CA ASP A 125 29.57 -16.08 3.90
C ASP A 125 29.39 -14.72 4.59
N LEU A 126 29.71 -14.67 5.88
CA LEU A 126 29.64 -13.44 6.67
C LEU A 126 30.70 -12.41 6.28
N ALA A 127 31.82 -12.83 5.67
CA ALA A 127 32.83 -11.88 5.21
C ALA A 127 32.28 -11.02 4.07
N ALA A 128 31.50 -11.61 3.17
CA ALA A 128 30.82 -10.90 2.09
C ALA A 128 29.85 -9.81 2.60
N CYS A 129 29.24 -9.99 3.78
CA CYS A 129 28.36 -9.00 4.41
C CYS A 129 29.08 -7.69 4.79
N THR A 130 30.41 -7.72 4.92
CA THR A 130 31.23 -6.53 5.20
C THR A 130 31.81 -5.89 3.93
N GLY A 131 31.52 -6.47 2.77
CA GLY A 131 32.05 -6.04 1.49
C GLY A 131 31.41 -4.77 0.93
N ALA A 132 31.89 -4.39 -0.27
CA ALA A 132 31.37 -3.28 -1.05
C ALA A 132 30.33 -3.69 -2.10
N SER A 133 30.13 -5.00 -2.31
CA SER A 133 29.29 -5.57 -3.37
C SER A 133 28.31 -6.57 -2.79
N TRP A 134 27.09 -6.61 -3.33
CA TRP A 134 26.05 -7.60 -3.01
C TRP A 134 26.27 -8.97 -3.66
N ALA A 135 27.21 -9.08 -4.59
CA ALA A 135 27.50 -10.33 -5.28
C ALA A 135 27.89 -11.45 -4.28
N GLY A 136 27.15 -12.56 -4.32
CA GLY A 136 27.40 -13.73 -3.47
C GLY A 136 26.94 -13.60 -2.02
N VAL A 137 26.43 -12.44 -1.59
CA VAL A 137 25.94 -12.22 -0.22
C VAL A 137 24.67 -13.01 0.05
N VAL A 138 23.69 -12.91 -0.87
CA VAL A 138 22.43 -13.66 -0.78
C VAL A 138 22.45 -14.81 -1.79
N GLN A 139 22.37 -16.03 -1.28
CA GLN A 139 22.32 -17.26 -2.06
C GLN A 139 20.93 -17.89 -2.00
N ASN A 140 20.63 -18.82 -2.92
CA ASN A 140 19.35 -19.52 -2.98
C ASN A 140 18.13 -18.57 -3.01
N GLN A 141 18.26 -17.45 -3.74
CA GLN A 141 17.27 -16.36 -3.76
C GLN A 141 15.90 -16.83 -4.26
N ASP A 142 15.86 -17.61 -5.35
CA ASP A 142 14.60 -18.12 -5.91
C ASP A 142 13.86 -19.03 -4.92
N ALA A 143 14.60 -19.91 -4.23
CA ALA A 143 14.02 -20.79 -3.23
C ALA A 143 13.49 -19.99 -2.03
N MET A 144 14.21 -18.97 -1.57
CA MET A 144 13.76 -18.08 -0.48
C MET A 144 12.50 -17.32 -0.89
N THR A 145 12.49 -16.71 -2.07
CA THR A 145 11.35 -15.93 -2.56
C THR A 145 10.13 -16.80 -2.78
N SER A 146 10.28 -18.02 -3.32
CA SER A 146 9.17 -18.98 -3.45
C SER A 146 8.64 -19.37 -2.08
N GLN A 147 9.49 -19.80 -1.15
CA GLN A 147 9.06 -20.19 0.20
C GLN A 147 8.36 -19.04 0.94
N PHE A 148 8.92 -17.84 0.87
CA PHE A 148 8.31 -16.66 1.49
C PHE A 148 6.96 -16.32 0.86
N ARG A 149 6.84 -16.46 -0.47
CA ARG A 149 5.58 -16.28 -1.18
C ARG A 149 4.52 -17.27 -0.71
N ASP A 150 4.87 -18.55 -0.69
CA ASP A 150 3.92 -19.64 -0.45
C ASP A 150 3.51 -19.73 1.03
N HIS A 151 4.40 -19.39 1.96
CA HIS A 151 4.16 -19.55 3.40
C HIS A 151 3.82 -18.25 4.14
N ILE A 152 4.15 -17.08 3.59
CA ILE A 152 3.84 -15.78 4.23
C ILE A 152 2.89 -14.97 3.35
N LEU A 153 3.31 -14.60 2.13
CA LEU A 153 2.58 -13.62 1.33
C LEU A 153 1.19 -14.10 0.88
N GLN A 154 1.12 -15.29 0.27
CA GLN A 154 -0.15 -15.81 -0.25
C GLN A 154 -1.18 -16.05 0.85
N PRO A 155 -0.86 -16.75 1.97
CA PRO A 155 -1.82 -16.93 3.05
C PRO A 155 -2.29 -15.60 3.63
N LEU A 156 -1.36 -14.65 3.84
CA LEU A 156 -1.67 -13.33 4.39
C LEU A 156 -2.64 -12.54 3.49
N LEU A 157 -2.42 -12.57 2.18
CA LEU A 157 -3.28 -11.86 1.21
C LEU A 157 -4.62 -12.56 0.96
N SER A 158 -4.66 -13.89 1.04
CA SER A 158 -5.88 -14.67 0.83
C SER A 158 -6.92 -14.44 1.93
N GLN A 159 -6.46 -14.07 3.13
CA GLN A 159 -7.29 -13.81 4.31
C GLN A 159 -7.45 -12.31 4.59
N ALA A 160 -6.72 -11.46 3.89
CA ALA A 160 -6.72 -10.03 4.13
C ALA A 160 -8.06 -9.37 3.77
N VAL A 161 -8.46 -8.38 4.57
CA VAL A 161 -9.68 -7.63 4.33
C VAL A 161 -9.45 -6.61 3.22
N ALA A 162 -10.10 -6.83 2.08
CA ALA A 162 -10.08 -5.89 0.97
C ALA A 162 -10.71 -4.55 1.39
N GLU A 163 -10.18 -3.46 0.83
CA GLU A 163 -10.83 -2.16 0.92
C GLU A 163 -12.08 -2.20 0.05
N GLU A 164 -13.26 -2.01 0.66
CA GLU A 164 -14.50 -1.86 -0.10
C GLU A 164 -14.35 -0.67 -1.06
N PRO A 165 -14.69 -0.82 -2.34
CA PRO A 165 -14.72 0.33 -3.24
C PRO A 165 -15.71 1.32 -2.64
N SER A 166 -15.22 2.48 -2.18
CA SER A 166 -16.12 3.55 -1.76
C SER A 166 -16.99 3.86 -2.97
N GLU A 167 -18.27 3.49 -2.95
CA GLU A 167 -19.25 4.01 -3.89
C GLU A 167 -19.12 5.53 -3.78
N SER A 168 -18.52 6.14 -4.80
CA SER A 168 -18.53 7.57 -4.95
C SER A 168 -20.00 7.94 -5.01
N VAL A 169 -20.55 8.44 -3.90
CA VAL A 169 -21.84 9.12 -3.92
C VAL A 169 -21.71 10.14 -5.05
N PRO A 170 -22.50 10.06 -6.12
CA PRO A 170 -22.38 11.02 -7.21
C PRO A 170 -22.61 12.41 -6.60
N SER A 171 -21.54 13.17 -6.46
CA SER A 171 -21.56 14.56 -6.02
C SER A 171 -22.00 15.43 -7.18
N THR A 172 -23.16 15.12 -7.73
CA THR A 172 -23.79 15.92 -8.77
C THR A 172 -25.26 16.08 -8.42
N ILE A 173 -25.55 17.19 -7.76
CA ILE A 173 -26.86 17.84 -7.79
C ILE A 173 -27.34 18.03 -9.27
N GLY A 174 -26.47 17.87 -10.26
CA GLY A 174 -26.79 17.83 -11.69
C GLY A 174 -27.31 16.50 -12.27
N GLU A 175 -27.20 15.34 -11.59
CA GLU A 175 -27.72 14.07 -12.12
C GLU A 175 -29.22 13.81 -11.81
N TRP A 176 -29.79 14.53 -10.83
CA TRP A 176 -31.24 14.53 -10.60
C TRP A 176 -32.03 15.31 -11.66
N LEU A 177 -31.35 16.11 -12.50
CA LEU A 177 -32.00 16.89 -13.58
C LEU A 177 -32.03 16.16 -14.93
N CYS A 178 -31.24 15.09 -15.13
CA CYS A 178 -31.24 14.34 -16.40
C CYS A 178 -32.21 13.15 -16.42
N ARG A 179 -32.93 12.88 -15.33
CA ARG A 179 -33.91 11.79 -15.25
C ARG A 179 -35.35 12.29 -15.15
N ARG A 180 -35.70 13.30 -15.96
CA ARG A 180 -37.09 13.75 -16.05
C ARG A 180 -37.48 14.31 -17.42
N GLU A 181 -37.45 13.46 -18.44
CA GLU A 181 -38.43 13.43 -19.54
C GLU A 181 -38.59 11.94 -19.90
N VAL A 182 -39.76 11.29 -19.89
CA VAL A 182 -41.02 11.67 -20.53
C VAL A 182 -42.17 11.05 -19.72
N VAL A 183 -43.02 11.90 -19.14
CA VAL A 183 -44.44 11.58 -18.98
C VAL A 183 -45.16 12.79 -19.55
N ILE A 184 -45.76 12.62 -20.72
CA ILE A 184 -46.65 13.60 -21.34
C ILE A 184 -48.00 13.49 -20.61
N PRO A 185 -48.50 14.53 -19.90
CA PRO A 185 -49.92 14.65 -19.68
C PRO A 185 -50.47 15.64 -20.70
N ALA A 186 -51.25 15.12 -21.64
CA ALA A 186 -52.18 15.93 -22.41
C ALA A 186 -53.23 16.51 -21.46
N ALA A 187 -53.20 17.83 -21.21
CA ALA A 187 -54.34 18.67 -20.79
C ALA A 187 -53.83 20.12 -20.63
N LEU A 188 -54.18 21.04 -21.53
CA LEU A 188 -55.28 22.02 -21.35
C LEU A 188 -55.15 22.90 -20.09
N GLY A 189 -54.84 24.18 -20.29
CA GLY A 189 -55.44 25.26 -19.50
C GLY A 189 -54.52 26.13 -18.65
N VAL A 190 -54.38 27.38 -19.09
CA VAL A 190 -54.31 28.61 -18.27
C VAL A 190 -53.01 28.90 -17.50
N THR A 191 -52.13 29.75 -18.06
CA THR A 191 -51.31 30.72 -17.31
C THR A 191 -50.91 31.93 -18.19
N ALA A 192 -51.88 32.77 -18.54
CA ALA A 192 -51.62 34.13 -19.02
C ALA A 192 -52.01 35.12 -17.92
N ALA A 193 -51.15 35.32 -16.92
CA ALA A 193 -51.35 36.34 -15.89
C ALA A 193 -50.04 36.71 -15.16
N ALA A 194 -49.08 37.31 -15.88
CA ALA A 194 -47.97 38.04 -15.24
C ALA A 194 -47.42 39.23 -16.06
N ALA A 195 -48.12 39.68 -17.10
CA ALA A 195 -47.70 40.83 -17.94
C ALA A 195 -48.69 42.01 -17.94
N ALA A 196 -49.78 41.96 -17.17
CA ALA A 196 -50.80 43.03 -17.14
C ALA A 196 -50.67 44.02 -15.96
N VAL A 197 -49.86 43.73 -14.93
CA VAL A 197 -49.75 44.59 -13.74
C VAL A 197 -48.68 45.69 -13.87
N VAL A 198 -47.70 45.52 -14.77
CA VAL A 198 -46.63 46.53 -14.99
C VAL A 198 -47.05 47.61 -16.00
N VAL A 199 -48.04 47.35 -16.87
CA VAL A 199 -48.54 48.33 -17.85
C VAL A 199 -49.69 49.18 -17.28
N TYR A 200 -50.48 48.66 -16.33
CA TYR A 200 -51.60 49.41 -15.73
C TYR A 200 -51.16 50.46 -14.70
N LEU A 201 -49.99 50.33 -14.08
CA LEU A 201 -49.48 51.29 -13.08
C LEU A 201 -48.63 52.44 -13.65
N ARG A 202 -48.46 52.51 -14.99
CA ARG A 202 -47.79 53.64 -15.68
C ARG A 202 -48.76 54.63 -16.34
N ALA A 203 -50.06 54.37 -16.33
CA ALA A 203 -51.07 55.20 -17.02
C ALA A 203 -51.90 56.13 -16.11
N LYS A 204 -51.61 56.22 -14.80
CA LYS A 204 -52.27 57.18 -13.88
C LYS A 204 -51.24 58.09 -13.20
N ARG A 205 -50.69 59.04 -13.95
CA ARG A 205 -50.23 60.32 -13.39
C ARG A 205 -51.28 61.38 -13.73
N PRO A 206 -52.00 61.96 -12.75
CA PRO A 206 -52.85 63.11 -12.98
C PRO A 206 -51.99 64.37 -13.11
N THR A 207 -52.02 65.00 -14.28
CA THR A 207 -51.58 66.39 -14.47
C THR A 207 -52.69 67.34 -14.07
N ALA A 208 -52.29 68.38 -13.34
CA ALA A 208 -53.09 69.48 -12.84
C ALA A 208 -53.90 70.20 -13.92
N GLN A 209 -55.02 70.79 -13.50
CA GLN A 209 -55.73 71.84 -14.25
C GLN A 209 -55.53 73.20 -13.55
N PRO A 210 -55.60 74.30 -14.33
CA PRO A 210 -55.23 75.65 -13.91
C PRO A 210 -56.19 76.30 -12.91
#